data_AF-C6KSQ0-F1
#
_entry.id   AF-C6KSQ0-F1
#
_cell.length_a   1.000
_cell.length_b   1.000
_cell.length_c   1.000
_cell.angle_alpha   90.00
_cell.angle_beta   90.00
_cell.angle_gamma   90.00
#
_symmetry.space_group_name_H-M   'P 1'
#
loop_
_entity.id
_entity.type
_entity.pdbx_description
1 polymer ?
#
loop_
_entity_poly.entity_id
_entity_poly.type
_entity_poly.pdbx_seq_one_letter_code
_entity_poly.pdbx_strand_id
1 'polypeptide(L)'
;MIPSPVSKKIRSRLNLSIHKKPHFLFRENLILDKKEKWQPKLKKGHPEFEKQFDILNRQVTGFRKYKAPPTRREEIKKEYDITNFHEVKSKFRFEIEGFFEDGGNVFCEELYRTVKRLYIVGWIKCRKRFATGHFQGDSYTISYMRHWFDMYSSDRNKIEKLKIFDENHGISNFDYYNITIVRDYRTPGKKKMHLIQGQDFLKTKALFN
;
A
#
# COMPACT_ATOMS: atom_id res chain seq x y z
N MET A 1 0.97 40.73 31.55
CA MET A 1 1.59 39.95 30.46
C MET A 1 0.64 39.96 29.27
N ILE A 2 1.05 40.54 28.14
CA ILE A 2 0.20 40.61 26.94
C ILE A 2 0.17 39.22 26.30
N PRO A 3 -1.01 38.62 26.07
CA PRO A 3 -1.11 37.29 25.48
C PRO A 3 -0.51 37.32 24.06
N SER A 4 0.33 36.33 23.75
CA SER A 4 0.90 36.24 22.41
C SER A 4 -0.20 35.98 21.37
N PRO A 5 -0.15 36.67 20.21
CA PRO A 5 -1.17 36.52 19.17
C PRO A 5 -1.24 35.07 18.69
N VAL A 6 -2.47 34.61 18.40
CA VAL A 6 -2.78 33.21 18.01
C VAL A 6 -1.87 32.71 16.88
N SER A 7 -1.49 33.60 15.95
CA SER A 7 -0.56 33.31 14.85
C SER A 7 0.82 32.83 15.33
N LYS A 8 1.38 33.40 16.42
CA LYS A 8 2.64 32.93 17.01
C LYS A 8 2.49 31.54 17.64
N LYS A 9 1.33 31.22 18.23
CA LYS A 9 1.04 29.91 18.84
C LYS A 9 0.88 28.80 17.79
N ILE A 10 0.32 29.12 16.63
CA ILE A 10 0.23 28.18 15.49
C ILE A 10 1.61 27.98 14.86
N ARG A 11 2.36 29.07 14.64
CA ARG A 11 3.72 29.00 14.05
C ARG A 11 4.70 28.24 14.95
N SER A 12 4.61 28.37 16.28
CA SER A 12 5.44 27.59 17.20
C SER A 12 5.12 26.09 17.16
N ARG A 13 3.84 25.70 17.04
CA ARG A 13 3.44 24.29 16.85
C ARG A 13 3.93 23.71 15.52
N LEU A 14 3.84 24.49 14.44
CA LEU A 14 4.38 24.07 13.13
C LEU A 14 5.90 23.90 13.21
N ASN A 15 6.63 24.85 13.80
CA ASN A 15 8.08 24.73 13.98
C ASN A 15 8.49 23.53 14.86
N LEU A 16 7.74 23.25 15.94
CA LEU A 16 7.96 22.05 16.78
C LEU A 16 7.70 20.73 16.02
N SER A 17 6.80 20.73 15.05
CA SER A 17 6.54 19.54 14.22
C SER A 17 7.57 19.35 13.10
N ILE A 18 8.19 20.43 12.63
CA ILE A 18 9.19 20.42 11.55
C ILE A 18 10.57 20.05 12.09
N HIS A 19 10.93 20.50 13.29
CA HIS A 19 12.21 20.15 13.90
C HIS A 19 12.13 18.84 14.68
N LYS A 20 12.71 17.82 14.04
CA LYS A 20 13.02 16.48 14.56
C LYS A 20 11.85 15.50 14.55
N LYS A 21 11.73 14.77 13.43
CA LYS A 21 11.33 13.35 13.49
C LYS A 21 12.13 12.73 14.66
N PRO A 22 11.49 12.15 15.69
CA PRO A 22 12.21 11.62 16.83
C PRO A 22 13.19 10.57 16.29
N HIS A 23 14.48 10.85 16.42
CA HIS A 23 15.53 9.91 16.06
C HIS A 23 15.25 8.62 16.85
N PHE A 24 15.28 7.46 16.19
CA PHE A 24 14.95 6.19 16.84
C PHE A 24 15.83 5.90 18.06
N LEU A 25 17.06 6.44 18.09
CA LEU A 25 17.98 6.39 19.24
C LEU A 25 17.53 7.20 20.47
N PHE A 26 16.66 8.21 20.32
CA PHE A 26 16.12 9.00 21.45
C PHE A 26 14.80 8.43 22.01
N ARG A 27 14.37 7.24 21.59
CA ARG A 27 13.26 6.57 22.26
C ARG A 27 13.76 6.05 23.60
N GLU A 28 13.36 6.70 24.69
CA GLU A 28 13.58 6.15 26.03
C GLU A 28 12.98 4.74 26.08
N ASN A 29 13.82 3.76 26.42
CA ASN A 29 13.40 2.38 26.66
C ASN A 29 12.61 2.33 27.98
N LEU A 30 11.36 2.80 27.94
CA LEU A 30 10.38 2.82 29.05
C LEU A 30 10.10 1.45 29.70
N ILE A 31 10.71 0.38 29.20
CA ILE A 31 10.59 -0.98 29.72
C ILE A 31 11.70 -1.25 30.76
N LEU A 32 12.90 -0.66 30.61
CA LEU A 32 14.03 -0.89 31.52
C LEU A 32 13.95 -0.02 32.78
N ASP A 33 13.45 1.21 32.68
CA ASP A 33 13.37 2.16 33.81
C ASP A 33 12.09 2.04 34.67
N LYS A 34 11.18 1.11 34.34
CA LYS A 34 10.05 0.84 35.22
C LYS A 34 10.55 0.06 36.44
N LYS A 35 11.03 0.78 37.45
CA LYS A 35 11.17 0.25 38.80
C LYS A 35 9.87 -0.44 39.19
N GLU A 36 9.95 -1.71 39.58
CA GLU A 36 8.81 -2.44 40.13
C GLU A 36 8.21 -1.59 41.25
N LYS A 37 6.90 -1.32 41.16
CA LYS A 37 6.21 -0.53 42.17
C LYS A 37 6.13 -1.35 43.44
N TRP A 38 7.10 -1.16 44.35
CA TRP A 38 7.10 -1.77 45.68
C TRP A 38 5.92 -1.31 46.55
N GLN A 39 5.37 -0.12 46.25
CA GLN A 39 4.24 0.42 47.01
C GLN A 39 2.92 -0.26 46.61
N PRO A 40 2.14 -0.78 47.57
CA PRO A 40 0.81 -1.33 47.29
C PRO A 40 -0.09 -0.26 46.69
N LYS A 41 -0.96 -0.62 45.74
CA LYS A 41 -1.94 0.31 45.20
C LYS A 41 -2.93 0.67 46.29
N LEU A 42 -3.04 1.95 46.64
CA LEU A 42 -4.03 2.43 47.60
C LEU A 42 -5.35 2.70 46.88
N LYS A 43 -6.47 2.16 47.37
CA LYS A 43 -7.81 2.55 46.95
C LYS A 43 -8.55 3.17 48.13
N LYS A 44 -8.93 4.45 48.00
CA LYS A 44 -9.53 5.26 49.08
C LYS A 44 -8.74 5.17 50.41
N GLY A 45 -7.41 5.21 50.34
CA GLY A 45 -6.54 5.18 51.52
C GLY A 45 -6.21 3.80 52.09
N HIS A 46 -6.84 2.73 51.62
CA HIS A 46 -6.51 1.36 52.04
C HIS A 46 -5.59 0.66 51.02
N PRO A 47 -4.55 -0.07 51.45
CA PRO A 47 -3.75 -0.90 50.57
C PRO A 47 -4.59 -2.04 49.98
N GLU A 48 -4.73 -2.05 48.66
CA GLU A 48 -5.22 -3.22 47.92
C GLU A 48 -4.09 -4.24 47.84
N PHE A 49 -4.14 -5.25 48.71
CA PHE A 49 -3.34 -6.46 48.56
C PHE A 49 -3.82 -7.26 47.34
N GLU A 50 -2.91 -8.01 46.71
CA GLU A 50 -3.31 -8.95 45.68
C GLU A 50 -4.38 -9.88 46.28
N LYS A 51 -5.59 -9.86 45.72
CA LYS A 51 -6.67 -10.73 46.19
C LYS A 51 -6.14 -12.17 46.16
N GLN A 52 -6.09 -12.83 47.32
CA GLN A 52 -5.84 -14.26 47.39
C GLN A 52 -6.77 -14.97 46.40
N PHE A 53 -6.19 -15.89 45.65
CA PHE A 53 -6.87 -16.57 44.55
C PHE A 53 -7.97 -17.48 45.11
N ASP A 54 -9.18 -16.95 45.22
CA ASP A 54 -10.35 -17.69 45.71
C ASP A 54 -10.97 -18.50 44.55
N ILE A 55 -10.68 -19.81 44.56
CA ILE A 55 -11.09 -20.77 43.52
C ILE A 55 -12.60 -21.03 43.59
N LEU A 56 -13.22 -20.92 44.78
CA LEU A 56 -14.59 -21.37 45.01
C LEU A 56 -15.65 -20.38 44.53
N ASN A 57 -15.33 -19.08 44.55
CA ASN A 57 -16.32 -18.02 44.32
C ASN A 57 -16.33 -17.41 42.90
N ARG A 58 -15.64 -18.01 41.92
CA ARG A 58 -15.73 -17.57 40.53
C ARG A 58 -16.25 -18.67 39.62
N GLN A 59 -17.50 -18.51 39.17
CA GLN A 59 -17.95 -19.09 37.89
C GLN A 59 -16.88 -18.83 36.83
N VAL A 60 -16.45 -19.89 36.15
CA VAL A 60 -15.40 -19.91 35.12
C VAL A 60 -15.81 -18.99 33.96
N THR A 61 -15.57 -17.69 34.13
CA THR A 61 -15.83 -16.64 33.15
C THR A 61 -14.52 -16.37 32.43
N GLY A 62 -14.17 -17.23 31.48
CA GLY A 62 -13.04 -16.94 30.61
C GLY A 62 -12.35 -18.15 30.04
N PHE A 63 -13.04 -18.89 29.17
CA PHE A 63 -12.33 -19.42 28.01
C PHE A 63 -11.76 -18.23 27.25
N ARG A 64 -10.54 -17.80 27.61
CA ARG A 64 -9.80 -16.82 26.82
C ARG A 64 -9.65 -17.45 25.45
N LYS A 65 -10.33 -16.91 24.43
CA LYS A 65 -10.13 -17.36 23.05
C LYS A 65 -8.63 -17.42 22.81
N TYR A 66 -8.17 -18.61 22.43
CA TYR A 66 -6.78 -18.87 22.12
C TYR A 66 -6.25 -17.76 21.20
N LYS A 67 -5.19 -17.08 21.63
CA LYS A 67 -4.42 -16.19 20.77
C LYS A 67 -3.24 -17.00 20.29
N ALA A 68 -3.17 -17.26 18.99
CA ALA A 68 -2.00 -17.88 18.40
C ALA A 68 -0.74 -17.10 18.82
N PRO A 69 0.37 -17.81 19.07
CA PRO A 69 1.64 -17.16 19.37
C PRO A 69 1.96 -16.15 18.27
N PRO A 70 2.59 -15.01 18.61
CA PRO A 70 2.96 -14.02 17.60
C PRO A 70 3.86 -14.69 16.56
N THR A 71 3.40 -14.74 15.31
CA THR A 71 4.21 -15.23 14.20
C THR A 71 5.49 -14.41 14.16
N ARG A 72 6.66 -15.08 14.14
CA ARG A 72 7.94 -14.38 13.99
C ARG A 72 7.83 -13.51 12.75
N ARG A 73 7.97 -12.20 12.91
CA ARG A 73 8.09 -11.30 11.76
C ARG A 73 9.38 -11.67 11.07
N GLU A 74 9.30 -12.02 9.80
CA GLU A 74 10.49 -12.24 8.98
C GLU A 74 11.38 -11.01 9.13
N GLU A 75 12.64 -11.24 9.50
CA GLU A 75 13.60 -10.15 9.61
C GLU A 75 13.84 -9.61 8.21
N ILE A 76 13.55 -8.32 8.01
CA ILE A 76 13.81 -7.65 6.74
C ILE A 76 15.34 -7.65 6.57
N LYS A 77 15.84 -8.49 5.66
CA LYS A 77 17.24 -8.47 5.24
C LYS A 77 17.53 -7.07 4.70
N LYS A 78 18.43 -6.33 5.36
CA LYS A 78 18.79 -4.95 4.99
C LYS A 78 20.03 -4.88 4.12
N GLU A 79 20.90 -5.86 4.24
CA GLU A 79 22.17 -5.96 3.53
C GLU A 79 21.95 -6.84 2.31
N TYR A 80 21.86 -6.19 1.14
CA TYR A 80 21.77 -6.85 -0.15
C TYR A 80 23.07 -6.63 -0.91
N ASP A 81 23.70 -7.72 -1.32
CA ASP A 81 24.87 -7.74 -2.21
C ASP A 81 24.46 -8.04 -3.64
N ILE A 82 25.37 -7.80 -4.60
CA ILE A 82 25.20 -8.08 -6.05
C ILE A 82 24.63 -9.49 -6.30
N THR A 83 25.05 -10.47 -5.49
CA THR A 83 24.57 -11.86 -5.54
C THR A 83 23.12 -12.03 -5.09
N ASN A 84 22.62 -11.18 -4.20
CA ASN A 84 21.31 -11.30 -3.54
C ASN A 84 20.27 -10.27 -4.02
N PHE A 85 20.59 -9.38 -4.97
CA PHE A 85 19.61 -8.39 -5.47
C PHE A 85 18.36 -9.03 -6.09
N HIS A 86 18.43 -10.27 -6.55
CA HIS A 86 17.29 -11.03 -7.06
C HIS A 86 16.25 -11.33 -5.96
N GLU A 87 16.63 -11.28 -4.67
CA GLU A 87 15.71 -11.45 -3.54
C GLU A 87 14.98 -10.14 -3.17
N VAL A 88 15.47 -8.99 -3.66
CA VAL A 88 14.93 -7.67 -3.32
C VAL A 88 13.60 -7.46 -4.05
N LYS A 89 12.50 -7.61 -3.32
CA LYS A 89 11.17 -7.26 -3.82
C LYS A 89 11.05 -5.74 -3.97
N SER A 90 10.65 -5.31 -5.15
CA SER A 90 10.55 -3.93 -5.57
C SER A 90 9.19 -3.64 -6.19
N LYS A 91 8.76 -2.37 -6.14
CA LYS A 91 7.54 -1.90 -6.81
C LYS A 91 7.72 -0.51 -7.37
N PHE A 92 7.03 -0.22 -8.46
CA PHE A 92 6.89 1.13 -8.98
C PHE A 92 5.52 1.33 -9.61
N ARG A 93 5.11 2.58 -9.69
CA ARG A 93 3.98 3.03 -10.51
C ARG A 93 4.47 3.74 -11.74
N PHE A 94 3.72 3.62 -12.81
CA PHE A 94 4.03 4.30 -14.05
C PHE A 94 2.79 4.97 -14.63
N GLU A 95 3.04 6.07 -15.31
CA GLU A 95 2.11 6.79 -16.16
C GLU A 95 2.82 7.04 -17.49
N ILE A 96 2.17 6.64 -18.57
CA ILE A 96 2.65 6.77 -19.94
C ILE A 96 1.65 7.62 -20.68
N GLU A 97 2.13 8.68 -21.30
CA GLU A 97 1.40 9.47 -22.29
C GLU A 97 1.88 9.05 -23.68
N GLY A 98 0.95 8.89 -24.62
CA GLY A 98 1.28 8.42 -25.96
C GLY A 98 0.06 8.15 -26.81
N PHE A 99 0.24 7.46 -27.92
CA PHE A 99 -0.83 7.02 -28.81
C PHE A 99 -0.86 5.50 -28.87
N PHE A 100 -2.03 4.92 -28.61
CA PHE A 100 -2.22 3.48 -28.60
C PHE A 100 -3.42 3.06 -29.46
N GLU A 101 -3.18 2.14 -30.40
CA GLU A 101 -4.18 1.61 -31.32
C GLU A 101 -5.28 0.82 -30.57
N ASP A 102 -6.46 0.72 -31.18
CA ASP A 102 -7.61 -0.05 -30.67
C ASP A 102 -7.94 0.24 -29.20
N GLY A 103 -7.96 1.53 -28.85
CA GLY A 103 -8.25 1.96 -27.48
C GLY A 103 -7.21 1.53 -26.44
N GLY A 104 -6.03 1.08 -26.86
CA GLY A 104 -4.95 0.59 -26.00
C GLY A 104 -4.90 -0.93 -25.82
N ASN A 105 -5.75 -1.71 -26.51
CA ASN A 105 -5.77 -3.17 -26.38
C ASN A 105 -4.47 -3.83 -26.85
N VAL A 106 -3.97 -3.43 -28.03
CA VAL A 106 -2.74 -3.99 -28.63
C VAL A 106 -1.55 -3.80 -27.69
N PHE A 107 -1.32 -2.56 -27.26
CA PHE A 107 -0.27 -2.24 -26.28
C PHE A 107 -0.45 -2.99 -24.96
N CYS A 108 -1.69 -3.12 -24.47
CA CYS A 108 -1.97 -3.84 -23.24
C CYS A 108 -1.64 -5.33 -23.34
N GLU A 109 -1.89 -5.97 -24.48
CA GLU A 109 -1.55 -7.38 -24.70
C GLU A 109 -0.04 -7.59 -24.78
N GLU A 110 0.68 -6.74 -25.50
CA GLU A 110 2.14 -6.78 -25.58
C GLU A 110 2.76 -6.61 -24.19
N LEU A 111 2.33 -5.57 -23.46
CA LEU A 111 2.78 -5.31 -22.11
C LEU A 111 2.47 -6.47 -21.17
N TYR A 112 1.25 -7.02 -21.24
CA TYR A 112 0.85 -8.17 -20.43
C TYR A 112 1.71 -9.42 -20.71
N ARG A 113 2.03 -9.69 -21.98
CA ARG A 113 2.91 -10.81 -22.36
C ARG A 113 4.31 -10.63 -21.78
N THR A 114 4.89 -9.44 -21.87
CA THR A 114 6.22 -9.13 -21.32
C THR A 114 6.23 -9.27 -19.79
N VAL A 115 5.27 -8.65 -19.11
CA VAL A 115 5.14 -8.70 -17.64
C VAL A 115 4.98 -10.13 -17.14
N LYS A 116 4.16 -10.93 -17.82
CA LYS A 116 3.94 -12.34 -17.47
C LYS A 116 5.19 -13.19 -17.63
N ARG A 117 6.02 -12.93 -18.66
CA ARG A 117 7.31 -13.62 -18.86
C ARG A 117 8.32 -13.32 -17.75
N LEU A 118 8.24 -12.12 -17.16
CA LEU A 118 9.11 -11.69 -16.07
C LEU A 118 8.54 -12.01 -14.68
N TYR A 119 7.42 -12.75 -14.61
CA TYR A 119 6.73 -13.06 -13.34
C TYR A 119 6.35 -11.82 -12.51
N ILE A 120 6.14 -10.68 -13.18
CA ILE A 120 5.76 -9.42 -12.52
C ILE A 120 4.26 -9.44 -12.24
N VAL A 121 3.88 -8.94 -11.06
CA VAL A 121 2.50 -8.87 -10.58
C VAL A 121 2.05 -7.42 -10.41
N GLY A 122 0.74 -7.18 -10.39
CA GLY A 122 0.19 -5.84 -10.23
C GLY A 122 -1.03 -5.58 -11.10
N TRP A 123 -1.11 -4.37 -11.65
CA TRP A 123 -2.21 -4.01 -12.56
C TRP A 123 -1.80 -3.03 -13.64
N ILE A 124 -2.46 -3.13 -14.79
CA ILE A 124 -2.28 -2.26 -15.96
C ILE A 124 -3.63 -1.72 -16.39
N LYS A 125 -3.67 -0.45 -16.78
CA LYS A 125 -4.78 0.18 -17.47
C LYS A 125 -4.25 0.92 -18.69
N CYS A 126 -4.64 0.47 -19.87
CA CYS A 126 -4.32 1.14 -21.13
C CYS A 126 -5.57 1.80 -21.70
N ARG A 127 -5.38 2.95 -22.34
CA ARG A 127 -6.38 3.73 -23.08
C ARG A 127 -5.74 4.28 -24.34
N LYS A 128 -6.53 4.82 -25.26
CA LYS A 128 -6.05 5.38 -26.54
C LYS A 128 -4.91 6.40 -26.41
N ARG A 129 -4.87 7.18 -25.32
CA ARG A 129 -3.90 8.28 -25.13
C ARG A 129 -2.96 8.12 -23.94
N PHE A 130 -3.22 7.13 -23.08
CA PHE A 130 -2.43 6.95 -21.88
C PHE A 130 -2.45 5.51 -21.42
N ALA A 131 -1.38 5.09 -20.76
CA ALA A 131 -1.33 3.85 -20.00
C ALA A 131 -0.85 4.15 -18.59
N THR A 132 -1.42 3.47 -17.61
CA THR A 132 -1.06 3.65 -16.20
C THR A 132 -1.03 2.28 -15.55
N GLY A 133 -0.17 2.09 -14.58
CA GLY A 133 -0.10 0.82 -13.89
C GLY A 133 0.79 0.83 -12.68
N HIS A 134 0.83 -0.33 -12.05
CA HIS A 134 1.61 -0.61 -10.87
C HIS A 134 2.20 -1.99 -11.02
N PHE A 135 3.51 -2.10 -10.88
CA PHE A 135 4.24 -3.35 -10.99
C PHE A 135 4.99 -3.67 -9.70
N GLN A 136 5.02 -4.96 -9.39
CA GLN A 136 5.76 -5.53 -8.29
C GLN A 136 6.50 -6.78 -8.79
N GLY A 137 7.76 -6.90 -8.41
CA GLY A 137 8.65 -7.98 -8.85
C GLY A 137 9.95 -7.91 -8.06
N ASP A 138 10.92 -8.73 -8.43
CA ASP A 138 12.28 -8.54 -7.92
C ASP A 138 12.95 -7.29 -8.54
N SER A 139 14.10 -6.88 -8.01
CA SER A 139 14.78 -5.67 -8.48
C SER A 139 15.25 -5.78 -9.94
N TYR A 140 15.60 -6.98 -10.42
CA TYR A 140 16.10 -7.19 -11.78
C TYR A 140 14.98 -7.12 -12.82
N THR A 141 13.86 -7.80 -12.57
CA THR A 141 12.65 -7.79 -13.39
C THR A 141 12.06 -6.38 -13.49
N ILE A 142 12.04 -5.63 -12.39
CA ILE A 142 11.62 -4.23 -12.38
C ILE A 142 12.56 -3.36 -13.23
N SER A 143 13.88 -3.52 -13.08
CA SER A 143 14.86 -2.81 -13.92
C SER A 143 14.71 -3.17 -15.40
N TYR A 144 14.49 -4.44 -15.72
CA TYR A 144 14.27 -4.91 -17.08
C TYR A 144 12.98 -4.31 -17.67
N MET A 145 11.91 -4.21 -16.89
CA MET A 145 10.68 -3.55 -17.36
C MET A 145 10.86 -2.08 -17.66
N ARG A 146 11.71 -1.36 -16.92
CA ARG A 146 12.05 0.03 -17.24
C ARG A 146 12.74 0.12 -18.58
N HIS A 147 13.77 -0.70 -18.75
CA HIS A 147 14.48 -0.77 -20.01
C HIS A 147 13.57 -1.16 -21.17
N TRP A 148 12.60 -2.07 -20.93
CA TRP A 148 11.60 -2.43 -21.93
C TRP A 148 10.73 -1.24 -22.35
N PHE A 149 10.34 -0.35 -21.43
CA PHE A 149 9.60 0.86 -21.79
C PHE A 149 10.45 1.83 -22.61
N ASP A 150 11.73 2.00 -22.25
CA ASP A 150 12.65 2.90 -22.96
C ASP A 150 12.95 2.39 -24.38
N MET A 151 13.06 1.08 -24.55
CA MET A 151 13.33 0.42 -25.84
C MET A 151 12.05 0.06 -26.60
N TYR A 152 10.87 0.38 -26.08
CA TYR A 152 9.61 0.02 -26.71
C TYR A 152 9.47 0.75 -28.04
N SER A 153 9.45 -0.03 -29.12
CA SER A 153 9.26 0.46 -30.48
C SER A 153 8.17 -0.38 -31.15
N SER A 154 7.14 0.29 -31.65
CA SER A 154 6.03 -0.31 -32.39
C SER A 154 5.53 0.68 -33.44
N ASP A 155 5.17 0.17 -34.62
CA ASP A 155 4.64 1.03 -35.70
C ASP A 155 3.25 1.58 -35.36
N ARG A 156 2.50 0.89 -34.49
CA ARG A 156 1.10 1.18 -34.15
C ARG A 156 0.93 1.95 -32.86
N ASN A 157 1.87 1.80 -31.93
CA ASN A 157 1.82 2.38 -30.60
C ASN A 157 3.06 3.23 -30.36
N LYS A 158 2.88 4.47 -29.92
CA LYS A 158 3.98 5.39 -29.64
C LYS A 158 3.92 5.88 -28.21
N ILE A 159 5.01 5.68 -27.48
CA ILE A 159 5.22 6.28 -26.16
C ILE A 159 5.83 7.67 -26.37
N GLU A 160 5.15 8.73 -25.92
CA GLU A 160 5.66 10.10 -25.99
C GLU A 160 6.36 10.50 -24.70
N LYS A 161 5.81 10.08 -23.55
CA LYS A 161 6.34 10.41 -22.24
C LYS A 161 6.10 9.27 -21.26
N LEU A 162 7.15 8.89 -20.54
CA LEU A 162 7.10 7.94 -19.44
C LEU A 162 7.40 8.67 -18.13
N LYS A 163 6.51 8.52 -17.14
CA LYS A 163 6.70 8.95 -15.77
C LYS A 163 6.67 7.74 -14.86
N ILE A 164 7.73 7.54 -14.09
CA ILE A 164 7.80 6.50 -13.06
C ILE A 164 7.86 7.18 -11.69
N PHE A 165 7.06 6.68 -10.75
CA PHE A 165 6.95 7.23 -9.40
C PHE A 165 6.62 6.13 -8.38
N ASP A 166 6.62 6.47 -7.09
CA ASP A 166 6.43 5.54 -5.95
C ASP A 166 7.37 4.33 -5.98
N GLU A 167 8.60 4.49 -6.49
CA GLU A 167 9.60 3.43 -6.50
C GLU A 167 10.02 3.08 -5.08
N ASN A 168 9.82 1.81 -4.72
CA ASN A 168 10.23 1.29 -3.43
C ASN A 168 10.94 -0.06 -3.64
N HIS A 169 12.06 -0.23 -2.94
CA HIS A 169 12.82 -1.48 -2.88
C HIS A 169 12.78 -2.04 -1.45
N GLY A 170 12.95 -3.35 -1.30
CA GLY A 170 12.98 -4.03 0.00
C GLY A 170 11.59 -4.19 0.64
N ILE A 171 10.56 -4.41 -0.17
CA ILE A 171 9.19 -4.63 0.32
C ILE A 171 9.10 -6.05 0.90
N SER A 172 8.39 -6.23 2.02
CA SER A 172 8.25 -7.57 2.62
C SER A 172 7.45 -8.53 1.73
N ASN A 173 6.29 -8.10 1.25
CA ASN A 173 5.36 -8.92 0.47
C ASN A 173 4.77 -8.16 -0.72
N PHE A 174 4.38 -8.92 -1.75
CA PHE A 174 3.61 -8.39 -2.86
C PHE A 174 2.14 -8.23 -2.45
N ASP A 175 1.53 -7.13 -2.89
CA ASP A 175 0.12 -6.82 -2.67
C ASP A 175 -0.79 -7.60 -3.64
N TYR A 176 -0.21 -8.10 -4.75
CA TYR A 176 -0.90 -8.80 -5.82
C TYR A 176 -0.29 -10.18 -6.05
N TYR A 177 -1.14 -11.16 -6.38
CA TYR A 177 -0.70 -12.51 -6.76
C TYR A 177 -0.44 -12.65 -8.26
N ASN A 178 -1.15 -11.86 -9.07
CA ASN A 178 -1.10 -11.93 -10.53
C ASN A 178 -1.18 -10.52 -11.12
N ILE A 179 -0.76 -10.37 -12.37
CA ILE A 179 -1.02 -9.17 -13.16
C ILE A 179 -2.49 -9.10 -13.60
N THR A 180 -3.14 -7.95 -13.39
CA THR A 180 -4.54 -7.72 -13.75
C THR A 180 -4.69 -6.60 -14.77
N ILE A 181 -5.48 -6.82 -15.83
CA ILE A 181 -5.80 -5.78 -16.82
C ILE A 181 -7.10 -5.09 -16.38
N VAL A 182 -6.98 -3.81 -16.04
CA VAL A 182 -8.12 -3.02 -15.59
C VAL A 182 -8.73 -2.24 -16.74
N ARG A 183 -9.79 -2.81 -17.31
CA ARG A 183 -10.58 -2.15 -18.35
C ARG A 183 -11.52 -1.08 -17.78
N ASP A 184 -12.08 -1.29 -16.59
CA ASP A 184 -13.14 -0.42 -16.06
C ASP A 184 -13.19 -0.40 -14.52
N TYR A 185 -12.96 0.79 -13.94
CA TYR A 185 -13.01 1.06 -12.50
C TYR A 185 -14.40 1.50 -11.99
N ARG A 186 -15.44 1.49 -12.82
CA ARG A 186 -16.79 1.70 -12.32
C ARG A 186 -17.09 0.65 -11.25
N THR A 187 -17.57 1.10 -10.09
CA THR A 187 -18.14 0.22 -9.06
C THR A 187 -19.19 -0.69 -9.71
N PRO A 188 -19.38 -1.94 -9.25
CA PRO A 188 -20.40 -2.84 -9.80
C PRO A 188 -21.78 -2.18 -9.94
N GLY A 189 -22.19 -1.35 -8.96
CA GLY A 189 -23.42 -0.55 -9.02
C GLY A 189 -23.47 0.41 -10.21
N LYS A 190 -22.44 1.26 -10.39
CA LYS A 190 -22.33 2.16 -11.56
C LYS A 190 -22.27 1.40 -12.90
N LYS A 191 -21.64 0.21 -12.94
CA LYS A 191 -21.65 -0.64 -14.15
C LYS A 191 -23.08 -1.07 -14.50
N LYS A 192 -23.83 -1.57 -13.50
CA LYS A 192 -25.23 -1.98 -13.66
C LYS A 192 -26.11 -0.82 -14.11
N MET A 193 -25.98 0.35 -13.48
CA MET A 193 -26.76 1.54 -13.86
C MET A 193 -26.52 1.97 -15.30
N HIS A 194 -25.26 2.07 -15.73
CA HIS A 194 -24.96 2.43 -17.13
C HIS A 194 -25.42 1.37 -18.13
N LEU A 195 -25.43 0.09 -17.74
CA LEU A 195 -25.94 -0.98 -18.59
C LEU A 195 -27.47 -0.86 -18.77
N ILE A 196 -28.21 -0.56 -17.69
CA ILE A 196 -29.66 -0.28 -17.75
C ILE A 196 -29.92 0.96 -18.61
N GLN A 197 -29.24 2.07 -18.35
CA GLN A 197 -29.38 3.31 -19.13
C GLN A 197 -29.07 3.10 -20.62
N GLY A 198 -28.06 2.29 -20.94
CA GLY A 198 -27.72 1.94 -22.32
C GLY A 198 -28.81 1.09 -22.99
N GLN A 199 -29.41 0.14 -22.28
CA GLN A 199 -30.54 -0.65 -22.79
C GLN A 199 -31.78 0.21 -23.00
N ASP A 200 -32.10 1.11 -22.08
CA ASP A 200 -33.24 2.02 -22.19
C ASP A 200 -33.06 3.02 -23.35
N PHE A 201 -31.82 3.51 -23.56
CA PHE A 201 -31.47 4.32 -24.72
C PHE A 201 -31.65 3.54 -26.04
N LEU A 202 -31.22 2.28 -26.10
CA LEU A 202 -31.41 1.44 -27.29
C LEU A 202 -32.89 1.15 -27.56
N LYS A 203 -33.68 0.88 -26.53
CA LYS A 203 -35.14 0.68 -26.64
C LYS A 203 -35.84 1.94 -27.13
N THR A 204 -35.55 3.09 -26.53
CA THR A 204 -36.13 4.38 -26.97
C THR A 204 -35.72 4.70 -28.40
N LYS A 205 -34.44 4.52 -28.77
CA LYS A 205 -33.99 4.68 -30.15
C LYS A 205 -34.72 3.76 -31.13
N ALA A 206 -35.00 2.51 -30.74
CA ALA A 206 -35.75 1.57 -31.58
C ALA A 206 -37.25 1.89 -31.67
N LEU A 207 -37.81 2.70 -30.76
CA LEU A 207 -39.20 3.17 -30.83
C LEU A 207 -39.35 4.40 -31.74
N PHE A 208 -38.29 5.20 -31.90
CA PHE A 208 -38.29 6.42 -32.72
C PHE A 208 -37.68 6.24 -34.12
N ASN A 209 -37.14 5.07 -34.43
CA ASN A 209 -36.72 4.65 -35.77
C ASN A 209 -37.77 3.75 -36.39
#